data_AF-A0A534WNG7-F1
#
_entry.id   AF-A0A534WNG7-F1
#
_cell.length_a   1.000
_cell.length_b   1.000
_cell.length_c   1.000
_cell.angle_alpha   90.00
_cell.angle_beta   90.00
_cell.angle_gamma   90.00
#
_symmetry.space_group_name_H-M   'P 1'
#
loop_
_entity.id
_entity.type
_entity.pdbx_description
1 polymer ?
#
loop_
_entity_poly.entity_id
_entity_poly.type
_entity_poly.pdbx_seq_one_letter_code
_entity_poly.pdbx_strand_id
1 'polypeptide(L)'
;MPYPLLLEILTFVSQRRGIDFRDYRRDTLRRRAQSRVRATGCTDLAAYRSFLVTDREEVDRLIETLVVPVTEFFRDAWTFRELDRRVLTLLAARNAPSRAWVIGAATGEEAYTLAMLLAEASMRGTGSGFEM
;
A
#
# COMPACT_ATOMS: atom_id res chain seq x y z
N MET A 1 3.23 5.25 25.75
CA MET A 1 1.83 5.19 25.24
C MET A 1 1.24 3.86 25.72
N PRO A 2 0.17 3.87 26.53
CA PRO A 2 -0.48 2.65 26.98
C PRO A 2 -1.10 1.92 25.78
N TYR A 3 -0.83 0.63 25.65
CA TYR A 3 -1.38 -0.23 24.59
C TYR A 3 -2.93 -0.27 24.52
N PRO A 4 -3.69 -0.19 25.64
CA PRO A 4 -5.16 -0.26 25.61
C PRO A 4 -5.83 0.84 24.78
N LEU A 5 -5.40 2.10 24.93
CA LEU A 5 -6.01 3.24 24.22
C LEU A 5 -5.75 3.20 22.71
N LEU A 6 -4.59 2.70 22.27
CA LEU A 6 -4.33 2.51 20.85
C LEU A 6 -5.27 1.46 20.27
N LEU A 7 -5.48 0.34 20.97
CA LEU A 7 -6.43 -0.69 20.56
C LEU A 7 -7.86 -0.17 20.48
N GLU A 8 -8.28 0.68 21.41
CA GLU A 8 -9.60 1.33 21.36
C GLU A 8 -9.77 2.18 20.10
N ILE A 9 -8.77 2.99 19.75
CA ILE A 9 -8.79 3.81 18.53
C ILE A 9 -8.84 2.92 17.29
N LEU A 10 -8.00 1.87 17.21
CA LEU A 10 -8.01 0.96 16.06
C LEU A 10 -9.35 0.22 15.93
N THR A 11 -9.96 -0.16 17.05
CA THR A 11 -11.29 -0.80 17.07
C THR A 11 -12.37 0.18 16.59
N PHE A 12 -12.31 1.44 17.03
CA PHE A 12 -13.24 2.49 16.58
C PHE A 12 -13.13 2.75 15.07
N VAL A 13 -11.91 2.85 14.54
CA VAL A 13 -11.67 3.00 13.11
C VAL A 13 -12.21 1.80 12.33
N SER A 14 -11.94 0.58 12.81
CA SER A 14 -12.42 -0.66 12.20
C SER A 14 -13.95 -0.72 12.16
N GLN A 15 -14.64 -0.37 13.26
CA GLN A 15 -16.10 -0.32 13.30
C GLN A 15 -16.69 0.70 12.32
N ARG A 16 -15.99 1.80 12.07
CA ARG A 16 -16.50 2.91 11.25
C ARG A 16 -16.24 2.76 9.76
N ARG A 17 -15.16 2.08 9.37
CA ARG A 17 -14.69 1.96 7.98
C ARG A 17 -14.46 0.52 7.50
N GLY A 18 -14.58 -0.47 8.38
CA GLY A 18 -14.43 -1.89 8.03
C GLY A 18 -12.99 -2.35 7.83
N ILE A 19 -11.99 -1.50 8.10
CA ILE A 19 -10.57 -1.83 7.94
C ILE A 19 -9.98 -2.18 9.30
N ASP A 20 -9.49 -3.42 9.44
CA ASP A 20 -8.84 -3.88 10.66
C ASP A 20 -7.32 -3.74 10.57
N PHE A 21 -6.76 -2.92 11.46
CA PHE A 21 -5.32 -2.70 11.55
C PHE A 21 -4.64 -3.52 12.65
N ARG A 22 -5.38 -4.32 13.43
CA ARG A 22 -4.84 -5.00 14.63
C ARG A 22 -3.76 -6.05 14.32
N ASP A 23 -3.76 -6.59 13.10
CA ASP A 23 -2.77 -7.55 12.61
C ASP A 23 -1.51 -6.89 12.02
N TYR A 24 -1.50 -5.56 11.88
CA TYR A 24 -0.32 -4.83 11.37
C TYR A 24 0.74 -4.65 12.44
N ARG A 25 1.99 -4.39 12.00
CA ARG A 25 3.13 -4.16 12.90
C ARG A 25 2.83 -3.02 13.89
N ARG A 26 2.70 -3.39 15.17
CA ARG A 26 2.31 -2.49 16.28
C ARG A 26 3.18 -1.25 16.37
N ASP A 27 4.50 -1.37 16.21
CA ASP A 27 5.41 -0.21 16.28
C ASP A 27 5.15 0.82 15.18
N THR A 28 4.84 0.34 13.98
CA THR A 28 4.50 1.20 12.82
C THR A 28 3.19 1.93 13.08
N LEU A 29 2.14 1.22 13.51
CA LEU A 29 0.85 1.82 13.86
C LEU A 29 1.00 2.84 14.98
N ARG A 30 1.75 2.51 16.04
CA ARG A 30 1.99 3.40 17.18
C ARG A 30 2.64 4.71 16.74
N ARG A 31 3.71 4.63 15.95
CA ARG A 31 4.42 5.81 15.45
C ARG A 31 3.52 6.69 14.56
N ARG A 32 2.77 6.07 13.65
CA ARG A 32 1.86 6.76 12.73
C ARG A 32 0.69 7.43 13.47
N ALA A 33 0.05 6.72 14.40
CA ALA A 33 -1.00 7.27 15.25
C ALA A 33 -0.48 8.46 16.08
N GLN A 34 0.72 8.35 16.67
CA GLN A 34 1.33 9.47 17.41
C GLN A 34 1.63 10.68 16.51
N SER A 35 2.08 10.45 15.27
CA SER A 35 2.27 11.53 14.30
C SER A 35 0.94 12.23 14.00
N ARG A 36 -0.15 11.48 13.85
CA ARG A 36 -1.48 12.04 13.62
C ARG A 36 -2.00 12.84 14.81
N VAL A 37 -1.86 12.32 16.03
CA VAL A 37 -2.19 13.05 17.28
C VAL A 37 -1.50 14.41 17.31
N ARG A 38 -0.19 14.45 17.05
CA ARG A 38 0.58 15.71 17.01
C ARG A 38 0.08 16.67 15.93
N ALA A 39 -0.27 16.16 14.74
CA ALA A 39 -0.78 16.97 13.63
C ALA A 39 -2.13 17.63 13.93
N THR A 40 -2.91 17.09 14.87
CA THR A 40 -4.19 17.67 15.29
C THR A 40 -4.09 18.65 16.47
N GLY A 41 -2.89 18.82 17.05
CA GLY A 41 -2.71 19.65 18.24
C GLY A 41 -3.29 19.05 19.54
N CYS A 42 -3.75 17.80 19.51
CA CYS A 42 -4.22 17.10 20.71
C CYS A 42 -3.07 16.90 21.70
N THR A 43 -3.34 17.15 22.98
CA THR A 43 -2.35 17.04 24.07
C THR A 43 -1.90 15.61 24.31
N ASP A 44 -2.82 14.66 24.13
CA ASP A 44 -2.58 13.24 24.32
C ASP A 44 -3.54 12.38 23.49
N LEU A 45 -3.42 11.07 23.67
CA LEU A 45 -4.20 10.07 22.94
C LEU A 45 -5.67 10.02 23.38
N ALA A 46 -5.98 10.37 24.62
CA ALA A 46 -7.35 10.37 25.13
C ALA A 46 -8.12 11.57 24.56
N ALA A 47 -7.48 12.75 24.53
CA ALA A 47 -7.99 13.94 23.83
C ALA A 47 -8.22 13.64 22.34
N TYR A 48 -7.26 12.97 21.70
CA TYR A 48 -7.40 12.56 20.30
C TYR A 48 -8.54 11.57 20.07
N ARG A 49 -8.73 10.59 20.97
CA ARG A 49 -9.86 9.65 20.90
C ARG A 49 -11.20 10.37 20.99
N SER A 50 -11.32 11.39 21.86
CA SER A 50 -12.52 12.22 21.93
C SER A 50 -12.73 13.04 20.65
N PHE A 51 -11.65 13.61 20.10
CA PHE A 51 -11.70 14.35 18.84
C PHE A 51 -12.14 13.48 17.66
N LEU A 52 -11.64 12.24 17.56
CA LEU A 52 -12.04 11.25 16.55
C LEU A 52 -13.53 10.90 16.58
N VAL A 53 -14.17 10.98 17.75
CA VAL A 53 -15.62 10.73 17.88
C VAL A 53 -16.41 11.88 17.28
N THR A 54 -15.95 13.12 17.51
CA THR A 54 -16.63 14.35 17.06
C THR A 54 -16.38 14.71 15.60
N ASP A 55 -15.19 14.42 15.06
CA ASP A 55 -14.81 14.74 13.68
C ASP A 55 -14.84 13.47 12.81
N ARG A 56 -15.77 13.44 11.86
CA ARG A 56 -15.96 12.28 10.97
C ARG A 56 -14.82 12.13 9.97
N GLU A 57 -14.27 13.23 9.48
CA GLU A 57 -13.20 13.23 8.48
C GLU A 57 -11.86 12.85 9.09
N GLU A 58 -11.67 13.12 10.39
CA GLU A 58 -10.44 12.76 11.09
C GLU A 58 -10.21 11.24 11.09
N VAL A 59 -11.27 10.44 11.04
CA VAL A 59 -11.18 8.98 10.90
C VAL A 59 -10.53 8.60 9.57
N ASP A 60 -10.87 9.31 8.49
CA ASP A 60 -10.29 9.07 7.15
C ASP A 60 -8.83 9.52 7.12
N ARG A 61 -8.52 10.69 7.68
CA ARG A 61 -7.15 11.19 7.81
C ARG A 61 -6.26 10.26 8.65
N LEU A 62 -6.82 9.65 9.70
CA LEU A 62 -6.11 8.63 10.48
C LEU A 62 -5.82 7.39 9.64
N ILE A 63 -6.80 6.89 8.88
CA ILE A 63 -6.61 5.74 7.98
C ILE A 63 -5.50 6.01 6.97
N GLU A 64 -5.54 7.15 6.29
CA GLU A 64 -4.50 7.57 5.35
C GLU A 64 -3.12 7.61 6.01
N THR A 65 -3.07 8.07 7.26
CA THR A 65 -1.83 8.11 8.04
C THR A 65 -1.35 6.71 8.46
N LEU A 66 -2.26 5.74 8.66
CA LEU A 66 -1.91 4.36 9.03
C LEU A 66 -1.40 3.54 7.82
N VAL A 67 -1.88 3.85 6.62
CA VAL A 67 -1.47 3.19 5.37
C VAL A 67 -0.09 3.71 4.91
N VAL A 68 0.69 2.85 4.25
CA VAL A 68 1.98 3.22 3.65
C VAL A 68 1.82 3.30 2.12
N PRO A 69 1.50 4.46 1.53
CA PRO A 69 1.21 4.54 0.10
C PRO A 69 2.45 4.72 -0.79
N VAL A 70 3.66 4.45 -0.28
CA VAL A 70 4.89 4.67 -1.07
C VAL A 70 4.95 3.66 -2.20
N THR A 71 5.06 4.15 -3.43
CA THR A 71 5.22 3.40 -4.67
C THR A 71 6.07 4.24 -5.63
N GLU A 72 6.75 3.59 -6.57
CA GLU A 72 7.56 4.24 -7.61
C GLU A 72 7.64 3.31 -8.82
N PHE A 73 7.90 3.88 -9.99
CA PHE A 73 8.14 3.06 -11.18
C PHE A 73 9.35 2.18 -10.97
N PHE A 74 9.22 0.90 -11.30
CA PHE A 74 10.31 -0.06 -11.23
C PHE A 74 10.99 -0.16 -9.84
N ARG A 75 10.24 0.08 -8.77
CA ARG A 75 10.67 0.10 -7.37
C ARG A 75 11.69 -0.96 -6.97
N ASP A 76 11.49 -2.18 -7.45
CA ASP A 76 12.46 -3.27 -7.30
C ASP A 76 12.87 -3.80 -8.67
N ALA A 77 13.88 -3.15 -9.24
CA ALA A 77 14.45 -3.50 -10.53
C ALA A 77 14.94 -4.95 -10.60
N TRP A 78 15.33 -5.56 -9.49
CA TRP A 78 15.71 -6.98 -9.48
C TRP A 78 14.47 -7.87 -9.62
N THR A 79 13.40 -7.59 -8.87
CA THR A 79 12.13 -8.32 -8.98
C THR A 79 11.55 -8.25 -10.40
N PHE A 80 11.56 -7.07 -11.04
CA PHE A 80 11.05 -6.93 -12.41
C PHE A 80 11.92 -7.63 -13.46
N ARG A 81 13.25 -7.66 -13.28
CA ARG A 81 14.14 -8.47 -14.14
C ARG A 81 13.86 -9.96 -14.00
N GLU A 82 13.64 -10.45 -12.79
CA GLU A 82 13.29 -11.87 -12.59
C GLU A 82 11.90 -12.19 -13.14
N LEU A 83 10.93 -11.27 -13.00
CA LEU A 83 9.60 -11.41 -13.60
C LEU A 83 9.68 -11.52 -15.13
N ASP A 84 10.47 -10.67 -15.78
CA ASP A 84 10.67 -10.70 -17.23
C ASP A 84 11.25 -12.04 -17.70
N ARG A 85 12.37 -12.45 -17.08
CA ARG A 85 13.09 -13.67 -17.45
C ARG A 85 12.28 -14.94 -17.21
N ARG A 86 11.53 -15.02 -16.11
CA ARG A 86 10.86 -16.26 -15.70
C ARG A 86 9.41 -16.36 -16.14
N VAL A 87 8.72 -15.24 -16.31
CA VAL A 87 7.26 -15.22 -16.52
C VAL A 87 6.89 -14.55 -17.83
N LEU A 88 7.35 -13.32 -18.08
CA LEU A 88 6.87 -12.54 -19.23
C LEU A 88 7.28 -13.16 -20.56
N THR A 89 8.51 -13.65 -20.65
CA THR A 89 9.01 -14.37 -21.84
C THR A 89 8.14 -15.59 -22.16
N LEU A 90 7.72 -16.36 -21.15
CA LEU A 90 6.86 -17.53 -21.32
C LEU A 90 5.42 -17.15 -21.67
N LEU A 91 4.90 -16.06 -21.10
CA LEU A 91 3.57 -15.54 -21.42
C LEU A 91 3.51 -15.04 -22.87
N ALA A 92 4.54 -14.34 -23.34
CA ALA A 92 4.62 -13.87 -24.73
C ALA A 92 4.62 -15.04 -25.72
N ALA A 93 5.34 -16.12 -25.42
CA ALA A 93 5.39 -17.32 -26.27
C ALA A 93 4.04 -18.03 -26.44
N ARG A 94 3.08 -17.83 -25.53
CA ARG A 94 1.74 -18.44 -25.61
C ARG A 94 0.84 -17.78 -26.66
N ASN A 95 1.19 -16.60 -27.15
CA ASN A 95 0.42 -15.83 -28.14
C ASN A 95 -1.09 -15.74 -27.79
N ALA A 96 -1.39 -15.47 -26.52
CA ALA A 96 -2.74 -15.38 -25.98
C ALA A 96 -2.88 -14.17 -25.04
N PRO A 97 -4.10 -13.65 -24.82
CA PRO A 97 -4.32 -12.53 -23.92
C PRO A 97 -3.79 -12.83 -22.51
N SER A 98 -2.90 -11.97 -22.03
CA SER A 98 -2.35 -12.04 -20.68
C SER A 98 -3.17 -11.16 -19.73
N ARG A 99 -3.33 -11.63 -18.49
CA ARG A 99 -3.99 -10.87 -17.41
C ARG A 99 -3.07 -10.82 -16.21
N ALA A 100 -2.98 -9.65 -15.59
CA ALA A 100 -2.22 -9.44 -14.38
C ALA A 100 -3.07 -8.69 -13.35
N TRP A 101 -2.74 -8.89 -12.07
CA TRP A 101 -3.40 -8.21 -10.97
C TRP A 101 -2.34 -7.70 -9.98
N VAL A 102 -2.35 -6.39 -9.73
CA VAL A 102 -1.51 -5.74 -8.72
C VAL A 102 -2.37 -5.47 -7.49
N ILE A 103 -2.03 -6.13 -6.37
CA ILE A 103 -2.73 -5.99 -5.09
C ILE A 103 -2.09 -4.83 -4.33
N GLY A 104 -2.87 -3.81 -3.99
CA GLY A 104 -2.35 -2.65 -3.24
C GLY A 104 -1.53 -1.69 -4.11
N ALA A 105 -2.01 -1.36 -5.31
CA ALA A 105 -1.31 -0.56 -6.31
C ALA A 105 -0.99 0.90 -5.90
N ALA A 106 -1.39 1.35 -4.71
CA ALA A 106 -1.23 2.74 -4.24
C ALA A 106 -1.64 3.77 -5.32
N THR A 107 -0.73 4.62 -5.81
CA THR A 107 -0.97 5.60 -6.88
C THR A 107 -0.83 5.04 -8.30
N GLY A 108 -0.45 3.77 -8.45
CA GLY A 108 -0.56 3.00 -9.69
C GLY A 108 0.77 2.71 -10.41
N GLU A 109 1.89 3.25 -9.96
CA GLU A 109 3.19 3.14 -10.63
C GLU A 109 3.60 1.67 -10.87
N GLU A 110 3.36 0.78 -9.89
CA GLU A 110 3.63 -0.65 -10.05
C GLU A 110 2.74 -1.31 -11.12
N ALA A 111 1.46 -0.93 -11.19
CA ALA A 111 0.54 -1.41 -12.22
C ALA A 111 0.96 -0.93 -13.62
N TYR A 112 1.42 0.31 -13.74
CA TYR A 112 1.96 0.82 -14.99
C TYR A 112 3.30 0.19 -15.37
N THR A 113 4.21 -0.04 -14.40
CA THR A 113 5.43 -0.81 -14.63
C THR A 113 5.11 -2.18 -15.21
N LEU A 114 4.16 -2.91 -14.63
CA LEU A 114 3.78 -4.22 -15.14
C LEU A 114 3.15 -4.16 -16.54
N ALA A 115 2.31 -3.14 -16.81
CA ALA A 115 1.73 -2.92 -18.13
C ALA A 115 2.80 -2.63 -19.20
N MET A 116 3.79 -1.79 -18.88
CA MET A 116 4.92 -1.49 -19.76
C MET A 116 5.71 -2.76 -20.08
N LEU A 117 6.04 -3.56 -19.06
CA LEU A 117 6.79 -4.81 -19.24
C LEU A 117 6.02 -5.85 -20.08
N LEU A 118 4.72 -6.01 -19.83
CA LEU A 118 3.87 -6.91 -20.63
C LEU A 118 3.77 -6.47 -22.10
N ALA A 119 3.60 -5.16 -22.34
CA ALA A 119 3.58 -4.61 -23.68
C ALA A 119 4.93 -4.86 -24.39
N GLU A 120 6.05 -4.59 -23.71
CA GLU A 120 7.40 -4.81 -24.24
C GLU A 120 7.65 -6.29 -24.57
N ALA A 121 7.30 -7.21 -23.67
CA ALA A 121 7.41 -8.64 -23.89
C ALA A 121 6.57 -9.13 -25.10
N SER A 122 5.38 -8.55 -25.31
CA SER A 122 4.53 -8.90 -26.47
C SER A 122 5.13 -8.45 -27.82
N MET A 123 5.94 -7.39 -27.82
CA MET A 123 6.57 -6.83 -29.03
C MET A 123 7.91 -7.51 -29.37
N ARG A 124 8.69 -7.92 -28.36
CA ARG A 124 10.06 -8.43 -28.54
C ARG A 124 10.16 -9.76 -29.30
N GLY A 125 9.15 -10.63 -29.22
CA GLY A 125 9.39 -12.06 -29.49
C GLY A 125 10.48 -12.63 -28.56
N THR A 126 10.83 -13.91 -28.67
CA THR A 126 11.67 -14.64 -27.69
C THR A 126 13.15 -14.19 -27.53
N GLY A 127 13.57 -13.01 -28.02
CA GLY A 127 14.99 -12.70 -28.28
C GLY A 127 15.67 -11.56 -27.50
N SER A 128 14.98 -10.77 -26.67
CA SER A 128 15.56 -9.61 -25.97
C SER A 128 15.04 -9.54 -24.53
N GLY A 129 15.94 -9.38 -23.56
CA GLY A 129 15.59 -9.24 -22.13
C GLY A 129 15.32 -7.80 -21.74
N PHE A 130 14.64 -7.62 -20.60
CA PHE A 130 14.46 -6.33 -19.93
C PHE A 130 15.79 -5.77 -19.41
N GLU A 131 16.18 -4.59 -19.91
CA GLU A 131 17.33 -3.81 -19.44
C GLU A 131 16.84 -2.47 -18.87
N MET A 132 17.43 -2.06 -17.75
CA MET A 132 17.13 -0.81 -17.04
C MET A 132 18.42 -0.07 -16.75
#